data_AF-A0A6J8DZI1-F1
#
_entry.id   AF-A0A6J8DZI1-F1
#
_cell.length_a   1.000
_cell.length_b   1.000
_cell.length_c   1.000
_cell.angle_alpha   90.00
_cell.angle_beta   90.00
_cell.angle_gamma   90.00
#
_symmetry.space_group_name_H-M   'P 1'
#
loop_
_entity.id
_entity.type
_entity.pdbx_description
1 polymer ?
#
loop_
_entity_poly.entity_id
_entity_poly.type
_entity_poly.pdbx_seq_one_letter_code
_entity_poly.pdbx_strand_id
1 'polypeptide(L)'
;MHHHSSVQLLKRNRKDMMHWIQNMPSADRSTMIKDAIKGGRTLRKIHMNNEKSVIAEVHDEMMQPVIPKKARKKKENQNLELEDEEDYDNNLQLPHVENFTVNDYVAVAYQDDWYPGCVIDIIEKNQAYVKFMTTCSSKGFFKWPLRENRQLVDLKFVLFKGFTPDCIGSSGRQWSISQFKDIQSLFELYKNTYF
;
A
#
# COMPACT_ATOMS: atom_id res chain seq x y z
N MET A 1 3.93 -2.70 -18.10
CA MET A 1 3.42 -3.61 -17.05
C MET A 1 4.16 -4.97 -16.96
N HIS A 2 5.37 -5.14 -17.50
CA HIS A 2 6.05 -6.46 -17.49
C HIS A 2 6.97 -6.71 -16.28
N HIS A 3 7.32 -5.69 -15.50
CA HIS A 3 8.29 -5.83 -14.40
C HIS A 3 7.78 -6.71 -13.25
N HIS A 4 6.49 -6.63 -12.91
CA HIS A 4 5.94 -7.40 -11.79
C HIS A 4 5.97 -8.91 -12.04
N SER A 5 5.63 -9.33 -13.26
CA SER A 5 5.68 -10.73 -13.70
C SER A 5 7.11 -11.30 -13.65
N SER A 6 8.09 -10.55 -14.18
CA SER A 6 9.50 -11.01 -14.19
C SER A 6 10.10 -11.16 -12.78
N VAL A 7 9.79 -10.25 -11.85
CA VAL A 7 10.27 -10.32 -10.46
C VAL A 7 9.60 -11.46 -9.69
N GLN A 8 8.31 -11.69 -9.90
CA GLN A 8 7.60 -12.82 -9.29
C GLN A 8 8.11 -14.17 -9.81
N LEU A 9 8.42 -14.27 -11.12
CA LEU A 9 9.00 -15.46 -11.72
C LEU A 9 10.39 -15.79 -11.12
N LEU A 10 11.24 -14.78 -10.94
CA LEU A 10 12.55 -14.93 -10.28
C LEU A 10 12.42 -15.36 -8.81
N LYS A 11 11.40 -14.88 -8.09
CA LYS A 11 11.15 -15.29 -6.71
C LYS A 11 10.69 -16.74 -6.62
N ARG A 12 9.78 -17.18 -7.50
CA ARG A 12 9.28 -18.57 -7.56
C ARG A 12 10.40 -19.55 -7.88
N ASN A 13 11.26 -19.21 -8.84
CA ASN A 13 12.34 -20.09 -9.33
C ASN A 13 13.68 -19.90 -8.59
N ARG A 14 13.69 -19.20 -7.45
CA ARG A 14 14.93 -18.85 -6.73
C ARG A 14 15.74 -20.08 -6.34
N LYS A 15 15.09 -21.14 -5.84
CA LYS A 15 15.78 -22.34 -5.36
C LYS A 15 16.49 -23.07 -6.51
N ASP A 16 15.77 -23.32 -7.59
CA ASP A 16 16.29 -24.02 -8.77
C ASP A 16 17.42 -23.24 -9.43
N MET A 17 17.25 -21.91 -9.55
CA MET A 17 18.29 -21.03 -10.07
C MET A 17 19.56 -21.04 -9.21
N MET A 18 19.42 -20.95 -7.88
CA MET A 18 20.58 -21.00 -6.98
C MET A 18 21.28 -22.35 -7.00
N HIS A 19 20.52 -23.44 -7.11
CA HIS A 19 21.07 -24.79 -7.26
C HIS A 19 21.86 -24.93 -8.56
N TRP A 20 21.32 -24.43 -9.68
CA TRP A 20 22.02 -24.39 -10.97
C TRP A 20 23.33 -23.58 -10.90
N ILE A 21 23.32 -22.40 -10.27
CA ILE A 21 24.53 -21.57 -10.07
C ILE A 21 25.58 -22.29 -9.22
N GLN A 22 25.17 -23.07 -8.22
CA GLN A 22 26.09 -23.80 -7.33
C GLN A 22 26.79 -24.96 -8.04
N ASN A 23 26.13 -25.58 -9.01
CA ASN A 23 26.64 -26.74 -9.76
C ASN A 23 27.45 -26.34 -11.02
N MET A 24 27.60 -25.05 -11.30
CA MET A 24 28.36 -24.55 -12.44
C MET A 24 29.89 -24.65 -12.21
N PRO A 25 30.70 -24.91 -13.25
CA PRO A 25 32.16 -24.89 -13.13
C PRO A 25 32.68 -23.58 -12.52
N SER A 26 33.65 -23.68 -11.61
CA SER A 26 34.14 -22.55 -10.80
C SER A 26 34.69 -21.38 -11.63
N ALA A 27 35.33 -21.68 -12.76
CA ALA A 27 35.87 -20.68 -13.69
C ALA A 27 34.77 -19.79 -14.30
N ASP A 28 33.69 -20.41 -14.78
CA ASP A 28 32.57 -19.72 -15.44
C ASP A 28 31.64 -19.03 -14.43
N ARG A 29 31.52 -19.60 -13.23
CA ARG A 29 30.72 -19.00 -12.15
C ARG A 29 31.27 -17.65 -11.71
N SER A 30 32.59 -17.53 -11.58
CA SER A 30 33.24 -16.30 -11.11
C SER A 30 33.11 -15.14 -12.09
N THR A 31 33.30 -15.42 -13.39
CA THR A 31 33.16 -14.43 -14.47
C THR A 31 31.71 -13.98 -14.60
N MET A 32 30.76 -14.91 -14.63
CA MET A 32 29.33 -14.62 -14.71
C MET A 32 28.84 -13.75 -13.54
N ILE A 33 29.27 -14.05 -12.30
CA ILE A 33 28.88 -13.24 -11.12
C ILE A 33 29.44 -11.82 -11.23
N LYS A 34 30.70 -11.66 -11.67
CA LYS A 34 31.31 -10.34 -11.86
C LYS A 34 30.56 -9.52 -12.91
N ASP A 35 30.20 -10.13 -14.03
CA ASP A 35 29.45 -9.47 -15.10
C ASP A 35 28.04 -9.10 -14.67
N ALA A 36 27.34 -9.99 -13.96
CA ALA A 36 26.03 -9.69 -13.38
C ALA A 36 26.08 -8.52 -12.39
N ILE A 37 27.09 -8.46 -11.52
CA ILE A 37 27.29 -7.35 -10.58
C ILE A 37 27.56 -6.04 -11.35
N LYS A 38 28.41 -6.09 -12.39
CA LYS A 38 28.72 -4.93 -13.23
C LYS A 38 27.48 -4.42 -13.96
N GLY A 39 26.72 -5.31 -14.60
CA GLY A 39 25.45 -5.01 -15.26
C GLY A 39 24.42 -4.41 -14.30
N GLY A 40 24.28 -5.00 -13.09
CA GLY A 40 23.39 -4.48 -12.06
C GLY A 40 23.77 -3.08 -11.55
N ARG A 41 25.07 -2.76 -11.47
CA ARG A 41 25.54 -1.40 -11.15
C ARG A 41 25.17 -0.40 -12.25
N THR A 42 25.33 -0.78 -13.52
CA THR A 42 24.94 0.06 -14.66
C THR A 42 23.44 0.33 -14.67
N LEU A 43 22.61 -0.71 -14.50
CA LEU A 43 21.15 -0.56 -14.45
C LEU A 43 20.69 0.35 -13.31
N ARG A 44 21.27 0.22 -12.11
CA ARG A 44 20.96 1.12 -10.99
C ARG A 44 21.30 2.57 -11.29
N LYS A 45 22.45 2.83 -11.93
CA LYS A 45 22.82 4.20 -12.35
C LYS A 45 21.83 4.78 -13.36
N ILE A 46 21.41 3.98 -14.35
CA ILE A 46 20.40 4.40 -15.34
C ILE A 46 19.08 4.74 -14.63
N HIS A 47 18.62 3.87 -13.72
CA HIS A 47 17.38 4.10 -12.98
C HIS A 47 17.44 5.38 -12.14
N MET A 48 18.52 5.58 -11.38
CA MET A 48 18.71 6.80 -10.59
C MET A 48 18.73 8.07 -11.46
N ASN A 49 19.34 8.01 -12.65
CA ASN A 49 19.34 9.15 -13.56
C ASN A 49 17.94 9.44 -14.11
N ASN A 50 17.18 8.40 -14.47
CA ASN A 50 15.79 8.56 -14.91
C ASN A 50 14.92 9.14 -13.79
N GLU A 51 15.04 8.64 -12.56
CA GLU A 51 14.32 9.18 -11.39
C GLU A 51 14.64 10.66 -11.18
N LYS A 52 15.92 11.04 -11.23
CA LYS A 52 16.33 12.45 -11.13
C LYS A 52 15.74 13.30 -12.25
N SER A 53 15.71 12.80 -13.49
CA SER A 53 15.13 13.51 -14.63
C SER A 53 13.62 13.74 -14.43
N VAL A 54 12.89 12.72 -13.98
CA VAL A 54 11.44 12.83 -13.73
C VAL A 54 11.16 13.81 -12.59
N ILE A 55 11.95 13.76 -11.51
CA ILE A 55 11.79 14.71 -10.39
C ILE A 55 12.06 16.14 -10.85
N ALA A 56 13.09 16.34 -11.70
CA ALA A 56 13.39 17.66 -12.26
C ALA A 56 12.27 18.17 -13.19
N GLU A 57 11.70 17.30 -14.03
CA GLU A 57 10.57 17.64 -14.91
C GLU A 57 9.33 18.02 -14.11
N VAL A 58 8.97 17.26 -13.08
CA VAL A 58 7.84 17.57 -12.19
C VAL A 58 8.07 18.89 -11.45
N HIS A 59 9.29 19.13 -10.95
CA HIS A 59 9.64 20.39 -10.30
C HIS A 59 9.52 21.58 -11.26
N ASP A 60 9.96 21.44 -12.51
CA ASP A 60 9.82 22.48 -13.53
C ASP A 60 8.34 22.74 -13.87
N GLU A 61 7.53 21.68 -14.02
CA GLU A 61 6.08 21.82 -14.22
C GLU A 61 5.39 22.56 -13.06
N MET A 62 5.83 22.34 -11.82
CA MET A 62 5.29 23.03 -10.64
C MET A 62 5.69 24.52 -10.56
N MET A 63 6.79 24.90 -11.19
CA MET A 63 7.32 26.28 -11.19
C MET A 63 6.84 27.12 -12.38
N GLN A 64 6.23 26.51 -13.39
CA GLN A 64 5.66 27.25 -14.51
C GLN A 64 4.29 27.87 -14.15
N PRO A 65 4.02 29.14 -14.51
CA PRO A 65 2.70 29.73 -14.32
C PRO A 65 1.66 28.95 -15.13
N VAL A 66 0.49 28.73 -14.54
CA VAL A 66 -0.60 27.91 -15.08
C VAL A 66 -1.12 28.52 -16.39
N ILE A 67 -0.52 28.11 -17.52
CA ILE A 67 -1.12 28.29 -18.84
C ILE A 67 -2.18 27.20 -18.98
N PRO A 68 -3.46 27.53 -19.26
CA PRO A 68 -4.51 26.52 -19.39
C PRO A 68 -4.19 25.58 -20.56
N LYS A 69 -3.74 24.36 -20.23
CA LYS A 69 -3.46 23.30 -21.22
C LYS A 69 -4.80 22.83 -21.82
N LYS A 70 -4.92 22.91 -23.15
CA LYS A 70 -6.05 22.40 -23.93
C LYS A 70 -6.31 20.93 -23.62
N ALA A 71 -7.59 20.59 -23.47
CA ALA A 71 -8.09 19.25 -23.17
C ALA A 71 -7.49 18.17 -24.09
N ARG A 72 -6.82 17.19 -23.49
CA ARG A 72 -6.30 16.01 -24.18
C ARG A 72 -7.45 15.02 -24.36
N LYS A 73 -7.82 14.72 -25.63
CA LYS A 73 -8.82 13.70 -25.96
C LYS A 73 -8.39 12.34 -25.38
N LYS A 74 -9.26 11.78 -24.54
CA LYS A 74 -9.14 10.45 -23.94
C LYS A 74 -9.27 9.42 -25.07
N LYS A 75 -8.29 8.52 -25.20
CA LYS A 75 -8.36 7.38 -26.10
C LYS A 75 -9.13 6.29 -25.35
N GLU A 76 -10.35 5.99 -25.80
CA GLU A 76 -11.11 4.82 -25.34
C GLU A 76 -10.32 3.55 -25.67
N ASN A 77 -10.05 2.75 -24.65
CA ASN A 77 -9.70 1.35 -24.82
C ASN A 77 -10.88 0.55 -24.29
N GLN A 78 -11.56 -0.09 -25.23
CA GLN A 78 -12.63 -1.05 -25.02
C GLN A 78 -12.09 -2.38 -24.48
N ASN A 79 -12.93 -2.99 -23.64
CA ASN A 79 -13.12 -4.41 -23.33
C ASN A 79 -12.02 -5.21 -22.64
N LEU A 80 -12.34 -5.65 -21.43
CA LEU A 80 -12.50 -7.07 -21.16
C LEU A 80 -13.53 -7.24 -20.01
N GLU A 81 -14.76 -7.54 -20.41
CA GLU A 81 -15.77 -8.15 -19.57
C GLU A 81 -15.31 -9.57 -19.22
N LEU A 82 -15.20 -9.85 -17.93
CA LEU A 82 -15.29 -11.20 -17.39
C LEU A 82 -16.44 -11.13 -16.39
N GLU A 83 -17.60 -11.57 -16.87
CA GLU A 83 -18.77 -11.92 -16.08
C GLU A 83 -18.41 -13.15 -15.24
N ASP A 84 -18.19 -12.95 -13.95
CA ASP A 84 -18.43 -13.97 -12.94
C ASP A 84 -19.55 -13.38 -12.04
N GLU A 85 -20.80 -13.63 -12.43
CA GLU A 85 -21.96 -13.43 -11.55
C GLU A 85 -21.90 -14.46 -10.43
N GLU A 86 -21.27 -14.09 -9.31
CA GLU A 86 -21.55 -14.72 -8.03
C GLU A 86 -22.71 -13.95 -7.37
N ASP A 87 -23.80 -14.67 -7.09
CA ASP A 87 -24.95 -14.23 -6.27
C ASP A 87 -24.46 -13.71 -4.90
N TYR A 88 -24.09 -12.43 -4.81
CA TYR A 88 -23.80 -11.79 -3.53
C TYR A 88 -25.10 -11.46 -2.82
N ASP A 89 -25.35 -12.22 -1.76
CA ASP A 89 -26.43 -12.05 -0.78
C ASP A 89 -26.54 -10.58 -0.32
N ASN A 90 -27.54 -9.87 -0.85
CA ASN A 90 -27.74 -8.42 -0.79
C ASN A 90 -28.12 -7.86 0.60
N ASN A 91 -27.75 -8.53 1.70
CA ASN A 91 -28.12 -8.12 3.06
C ASN A 91 -26.94 -7.83 4.00
N LEU A 92 -25.69 -7.80 3.53
CA LEU A 92 -24.57 -7.38 4.36
C LEU A 92 -24.55 -5.85 4.54
N GLN A 93 -25.30 -5.36 5.52
CA GLN A 93 -25.17 -3.97 5.98
C GLN A 93 -23.85 -3.81 6.73
N LEU A 94 -23.08 -2.78 6.39
CA LEU A 94 -21.89 -2.38 7.14
C LEU A 94 -22.27 -2.09 8.60
N PRO A 95 -21.44 -2.51 9.57
CA PRO A 95 -21.72 -2.28 10.98
C PRO A 95 -21.82 -0.78 11.26
N HIS A 96 -22.85 -0.38 12.00
CA HIS A 96 -23.01 0.99 12.44
C HIS A 96 -21.95 1.32 13.51
N VAL A 97 -21.09 2.30 13.23
CA VAL A 97 -20.07 2.76 14.18
C VAL A 97 -20.62 3.94 14.98
N GLU A 98 -20.59 3.82 16.31
CA GLU A 98 -20.98 4.89 17.23
C GLU A 98 -20.02 6.10 17.19
N ASN A 99 -20.40 7.21 17.83
CA ASN A 99 -19.63 8.45 17.93
C ASN A 99 -18.15 8.23 18.33
N PHE A 100 -17.26 9.14 17.93
CA PHE A 100 -15.85 9.09 18.33
C PHE A 100 -15.66 9.21 19.86
N THR A 101 -14.66 8.49 20.38
CA THR A 101 -14.13 8.68 21.74
C THR A 101 -12.63 8.98 21.62
N VAL A 102 -12.14 9.95 22.39
CA VAL A 102 -10.69 10.25 22.44
C VAL A 102 -9.93 9.04 22.97
N ASN A 103 -8.78 8.74 22.35
CA ASN A 103 -7.92 7.59 22.57
C ASN A 103 -8.45 6.23 22.07
N ASP A 104 -9.63 6.17 21.45
CA ASP A 104 -10.08 4.93 20.81
C ASP A 104 -9.27 4.65 19.53
N TYR A 105 -9.04 3.37 19.26
CA TYR A 105 -8.51 2.92 18.00
C TYR A 105 -9.63 2.68 16.99
N VAL A 106 -9.39 3.15 15.78
CA VAL A 106 -10.32 3.11 14.65
C VAL A 106 -9.62 2.59 13.41
N ALA A 107 -10.36 1.86 12.58
CA ALA A 107 -9.93 1.43 11.26
C ALA A 107 -10.67 2.27 10.22
N VAL A 108 -9.92 3.01 9.40
CA VAL A 108 -10.48 3.98 8.45
C VAL A 108 -10.22 3.51 7.02
N ALA A 109 -11.26 3.50 6.19
CA ALA A 109 -11.20 3.15 4.79
C ALA A 109 -10.69 4.32 3.93
N TYR A 110 -9.78 4.03 3.01
CA TYR A 110 -9.36 4.92 1.93
C TYR A 110 -9.53 4.21 0.58
N GLN A 111 -9.23 4.92 -0.51
CA GLN A 111 -9.37 4.38 -1.88
C GLN A 111 -8.52 3.12 -2.12
N ASP A 112 -7.31 3.10 -1.55
CA ASP A 112 -6.35 2.04 -1.83
C ASP A 112 -6.47 0.87 -0.84
N ASP A 113 -6.54 1.18 0.46
CA ASP A 113 -6.54 0.23 1.56
C ASP A 113 -7.21 0.86 2.80
N TRP A 114 -7.33 0.11 3.89
CA TRP A 114 -7.70 0.65 5.20
C TRP A 114 -6.48 0.87 6.09
N TYR A 115 -6.57 1.85 6.99
CA TYR A 115 -5.49 2.23 7.90
C TYR A 115 -5.98 2.31 9.34
N PRO A 116 -5.29 1.65 10.29
CA PRO A 116 -5.57 1.81 11.70
C PRO A 116 -5.01 3.13 12.22
N GLY A 117 -5.73 3.76 13.13
CA GLY A 117 -5.32 4.98 13.80
C GLY A 117 -5.93 5.13 15.18
N CYS A 118 -5.45 6.13 15.92
CA CYS A 118 -5.95 6.49 17.24
C CYS A 118 -6.55 7.90 17.19
N VAL A 119 -7.74 8.06 17.75
CA VAL A 119 -8.44 9.34 17.82
C VAL A 119 -7.72 10.24 18.83
N ILE A 120 -7.20 11.38 18.36
CA ILE A 120 -6.52 12.34 19.23
C ILE A 120 -7.50 13.39 19.75
N ASP A 121 -8.35 13.91 18.87
CA ASP A 121 -9.20 15.06 19.16
C ASP A 121 -10.50 14.98 18.35
N ILE A 122 -11.59 15.48 18.93
CA ILE A 122 -12.93 15.44 18.33
C ILE A 122 -13.34 16.88 18.02
N ILE A 123 -13.54 17.16 16.73
CA ILE A 123 -13.97 18.51 16.29
C ILE A 123 -15.48 18.61 16.34
N GLU A 124 -16.16 17.61 15.78
CA GLU A 124 -17.62 17.54 15.70
C GLU A 124 -18.09 16.11 15.98
N LYS A 125 -19.41 15.90 16.15
CA LYS A 125 -19.98 14.56 16.40
C LYS A 125 -19.54 13.52 15.36
N ASN A 126 -19.36 13.94 14.10
CA ASN A 126 -19.03 13.08 12.98
C ASN A 126 -17.60 13.28 12.44
N GLN A 127 -16.77 14.12 13.07
CA GLN A 127 -15.43 14.44 12.57
C GLN A 127 -14.39 14.48 13.70
N ALA A 128 -13.28 13.78 13.49
CA ALA A 128 -12.18 13.72 14.45
C ALA A 128 -10.81 13.73 13.78
N TYR A 129 -9.81 14.21 14.52
CA TYR A 129 -8.40 14.06 14.14
C TYR A 129 -7.90 12.69 14.56
N VAL A 130 -7.48 11.89 13.58
CA VAL A 130 -6.94 10.55 13.79
C VAL A 130 -5.45 10.56 13.50
N LYS A 131 -4.66 9.99 14.43
CA LYS A 131 -3.24 9.67 14.22
C LYS A 131 -3.14 8.31 13.57
N PHE A 132 -2.60 8.25 12.36
CA PHE A 132 -2.51 6.98 11.63
C PHE A 132 -1.22 6.21 11.92
N MET A 133 -1.34 4.89 11.95
CA MET A 133 -0.21 3.97 11.91
C MET A 133 0.15 3.66 10.46
N THR A 134 1.40 3.26 10.23
CA THR A 134 1.90 2.85 8.92
C THR A 134 2.03 1.34 8.84
N THR A 135 1.68 0.77 7.69
CA THR A 135 1.85 -0.65 7.40
C THR A 135 3.33 -1.02 7.40
N CYS A 136 3.64 -2.20 7.93
CA CYS A 136 4.96 -2.81 7.81
C CYS A 136 5.03 -3.71 6.56
N SER A 137 6.21 -4.27 6.28
CA SER A 137 6.40 -5.23 5.19
C SER A 137 5.59 -6.52 5.38
N SER A 138 5.21 -6.83 6.62
CA SER A 138 4.41 -7.99 6.99
C SER A 138 2.95 -7.56 7.18
N LYS A 139 2.01 -8.29 6.56
CA LYS A 139 0.57 -8.03 6.67
C LYS A 139 0.09 -8.18 8.12
N GLY A 140 -0.79 -7.28 8.56
CA GLY A 140 -1.31 -7.26 9.94
C GLY A 140 -0.39 -6.62 10.97
N PHE A 141 0.79 -6.13 10.57
CA PHE A 141 1.74 -5.45 11.44
C PHE A 141 1.84 -3.98 11.08
N PHE A 142 1.82 -3.13 12.10
CA PHE A 142 1.79 -1.69 11.98
C PHE A 142 2.82 -1.05 12.89
N LYS A 143 3.21 0.19 12.58
CA LYS A 143 4.11 1.00 13.40
C LYS A 143 3.69 2.46 13.36
N TRP A 144 3.95 3.16 14.46
CA TRP A 144 3.78 4.61 14.47
C TRP A 144 4.80 5.28 13.55
N PRO A 145 4.37 6.23 12.68
CA PRO A 145 5.30 6.99 11.87
C PRO A 145 6.17 7.89 12.76
N LEU A 146 7.40 8.16 12.30
CA LEU A 146 8.35 9.06 12.96
C LEU A 146 7.85 10.51 13.00
N ARG A 147 7.15 10.93 11.95
CA ARG A 147 6.49 12.23 11.88
C ARG A 147 5.02 12.04 12.23
N GLU A 148 4.46 12.99 12.96
CA GLU A 148 3.04 12.95 13.27
C GLU A 148 2.22 13.01 11.98
N ASN A 149 1.49 11.93 11.71
CA ASN A 149 0.55 11.85 10.61
C ASN A 149 -0.85 11.94 11.21
N ARG A 150 -1.37 13.17 11.31
CA ARG A 150 -2.71 13.48 11.80
C ARG A 150 -3.55 13.90 10.61
N GLN A 151 -4.77 13.37 10.51
CA GLN A 151 -5.68 13.74 9.46
C GLN A 151 -7.11 13.82 10.00
N LEU A 152 -7.90 14.72 9.40
CA LEU A 152 -9.32 14.86 9.69
C LEU A 152 -10.08 13.72 9.01
N VAL A 153 -10.87 12.98 9.78
CA VAL A 153 -11.62 11.81 9.32
C VAL A 153 -13.10 11.96 9.65
N ASP A 154 -13.96 11.73 8.66
CA ASP A 154 -15.40 11.61 8.85
C ASP A 154 -15.77 10.22 9.37
N LEU A 155 -16.76 10.14 10.26
CA LEU A 155 -17.27 8.89 10.84
C LEU A 155 -17.73 7.88 9.78
N LYS A 156 -18.23 8.35 8.63
CA LYS A 156 -18.68 7.50 7.50
C LYS A 156 -17.58 6.65 6.86
N PHE A 157 -16.31 6.98 7.09
CA PHE A 157 -15.17 6.23 6.59
C PHE A 157 -14.61 5.25 7.62
N VAL A 158 -15.16 5.22 8.83
CA VAL A 158 -14.71 4.30 9.88
C VAL A 158 -15.40 2.96 9.70
N LEU A 159 -14.62 1.91 9.51
CA LEU A 159 -15.11 0.53 9.32
C LEU A 159 -15.33 -0.19 10.65
N PHE A 160 -14.43 0.05 11.60
CA PHE A 160 -14.38 -0.68 12.87
C PHE A 160 -13.78 0.20 13.97
N LYS A 161 -14.28 0.05 15.19
CA LYS A 161 -13.91 0.85 16.37
C LYS A 161 -13.69 -0.06 17.58
N GLY A 162 -12.80 0.35 18.49
CA GLY A 162 -12.68 -0.24 19.83
C GLY A 162 -11.80 -1.48 19.90
N PHE A 163 -10.95 -1.72 18.91
CA PHE A 163 -9.88 -2.72 19.03
C PHE A 163 -8.71 -2.15 19.83
N THR A 164 -7.85 -3.02 20.35
CA THR A 164 -6.60 -2.62 21.00
C THR A 164 -5.44 -3.29 20.26
N PRO A 165 -4.53 -2.53 19.64
CA PRO A 165 -3.35 -3.09 19.03
C PRO A 165 -2.43 -3.73 20.09
N ASP A 166 -1.96 -4.93 19.83
CA ASP A 166 -1.01 -5.64 20.68
C ASP A 166 0.42 -5.24 20.31
N CYS A 167 1.21 -4.79 21.28
CA CYS A 167 2.61 -4.46 21.04
C CYS A 167 3.44 -5.75 20.88
N ILE A 168 4.18 -5.87 19.78
CA ILE A 168 4.97 -7.06 19.46
C ILE A 168 6.47 -6.81 19.70
N GLY A 169 7.07 -7.77 20.39
CA GLY A 169 8.50 -7.84 20.62
C GLY A 169 9.00 -6.85 21.68
N SER A 170 10.26 -6.99 22.05
CA SER A 170 10.91 -6.17 23.07
C SER A 170 11.12 -4.71 22.66
N SER A 171 11.02 -4.40 21.35
CA SER A 171 11.33 -3.06 20.84
C SER A 171 10.26 -2.01 21.13
N GLY A 172 9.01 -2.40 21.39
CA GLY A 172 7.90 -1.44 21.57
C GLY A 172 7.45 -0.72 20.28
N ARG A 173 8.01 -1.07 19.11
CA ARG A 173 7.85 -0.28 17.87
C ARG A 173 6.89 -0.88 16.85
N GLN A 174 6.49 -2.14 17.05
CA GLN A 174 5.60 -2.86 16.14
C GLN A 174 4.35 -3.28 16.89
N TRP A 175 3.23 -3.25 16.19
CA TRP A 175 1.92 -3.51 16.74
C TRP A 175 1.16 -4.47 15.81
N SER A 176 0.48 -5.46 16.37
CA SER A 176 -0.45 -6.33 15.66
C SER A 176 -1.88 -5.99 16.01
N ILE A 177 -2.79 -6.22 15.08
CA ILE A 177 -4.22 -6.10 15.31
C ILE A 177 -4.81 -7.50 15.21
N SER A 178 -5.34 -8.01 16.31
CA SER A 178 -5.92 -9.34 16.37
C SER A 178 -7.11 -9.50 15.41
N GLN A 179 -7.90 -8.44 15.23
CA GLN A 179 -9.07 -8.37 14.34
C GLN A 179 -8.72 -8.02 12.88
N PHE A 180 -7.46 -8.13 12.46
CA PHE A 180 -7.03 -7.71 11.11
C PHE A 180 -7.86 -8.36 9.99
N LYS A 181 -8.18 -9.64 10.11
CA LYS A 181 -8.96 -10.37 9.10
C LYS A 181 -10.40 -9.86 9.00
N ASP A 182 -11.04 -9.63 10.13
CA ASP A 182 -12.42 -9.17 10.18
C ASP A 182 -12.54 -7.76 9.58
N ILE A 183 -11.60 -6.87 9.94
CA ILE A 183 -11.53 -5.51 9.38
C ILE A 183 -11.24 -5.56 7.87
N GLN A 184 -10.37 -6.47 7.42
CA GLN A 184 -10.08 -6.65 6.00
C GLN A 184 -11.34 -7.06 5.21
N SER A 185 -12.13 -8.00 5.73
CA SER A 185 -13.39 -8.40 5.11
C SER A 185 -14.42 -7.26 5.08
N LEU A 186 -14.50 -6.45 6.14
CA LEU A 186 -15.33 -5.24 6.14
C LEU A 186 -14.86 -4.21 5.11
N PHE A 187 -13.56 -4.06 4.91
CA PHE A 187 -13.01 -3.17 3.89
C PHE A 187 -13.33 -3.65 2.47
N GLU A 188 -13.26 -4.96 2.20
CA GLU A 188 -13.62 -5.53 0.90
C GLU A 188 -15.11 -5.31 0.59
N LEU A 189 -15.98 -5.50 1.58
CA LEU A 189 -17.40 -5.17 1.46
C LEU A 189 -17.62 -3.68 1.20
N TYR A 190 -16.97 -2.82 1.99
CA TYR A 190 -17.03 -1.36 1.83
C TYR A 190 -16.59 -0.95 0.43
N LYS A 191 -15.49 -1.53 -0.06
CA LYS A 191 -14.94 -1.26 -1.37
C LYS A 191 -15.94 -1.58 -2.47
N ASN A 192 -16.52 -2.77 -2.44
CA ASN A 192 -17.53 -3.19 -3.44
C ASN A 192 -18.80 -2.34 -3.41
N THR A 193 -19.12 -1.72 -2.26
CA THR A 193 -20.32 -0.91 -2.10
C THR A 193 -20.14 0.53 -2.61
N TYR A 194 -18.94 1.10 -2.47
CA TYR A 194 -18.69 2.53 -2.71
C TYR A 194 -17.74 2.83 -3.89
N PHE A 195 -17.01 1.84 -4.41
CA PHE A 195 -16.04 2.00 -5.50
C PHE A 195 -16.29 1.01 -6.63
#